data_AF-A0A7S0QXH8-F1
#
_entry.id   AF-A0A7S0QXH8-F1
#
_cell.length_a   1.000
_cell.length_b   1.000
_cell.length_c   1.000
_cell.angle_alpha   90.00
_cell.angle_beta   90.00
_cell.angle_gamma   90.00
#
_symmetry.space_group_name_H-M   'P 1'
#
loop_
_entity.id
_entity.type
_entity.pdbx_description
1 polymer ?
#
loop_
_entity_poly.entity_id
_entity_poly.type
_entity_poly.pdbx_seq_one_letter_code
_entity_poly.pdbx_strand_id
1 'polypeptide(L)'
;MMSPKTYLLICSILLITIFSSAVQHVGPVTAGRVSYVECLTKARQFSKGDKAYQLAGDFLEAELDRERTTTTLLNTLVGEMNNTLQAKDKLLDEIQNSRNKLESEFLFSLALGQPVVANRMTLEGALRAYRMSLTTLPPESLKTTTEQYGDFRDKFLLDASNTYMRRDCIKLNLDLSALGIVAALPDVKNELKDLFRTLSGHVHYRNPLPTIPGIYIGGDQPTTSALAICMARLQGEHHCDLELYVLDAHGDPKCKLVGGKVHTL
;
A
#
# COMPACT_ATOMS: atom_id res chain seq x y z
N MET A 1 85.40 -27.94 -10.11
CA MET A 1 84.01 -28.36 -10.41
C MET A 1 83.09 -27.79 -9.34
N MET A 2 82.07 -27.02 -9.74
CA MET A 2 81.09 -26.46 -8.79
C MET A 2 80.21 -27.56 -8.20
N SER A 3 79.82 -27.41 -6.93
CA SER A 3 78.93 -28.38 -6.30
C SER A 3 77.51 -28.28 -6.90
N PRO A 4 76.78 -29.41 -7.07
CA PRO A 4 75.42 -29.40 -7.63
C PRO A 4 74.45 -28.48 -6.88
N LYS A 5 74.65 -28.31 -5.57
CA LYS A 5 73.85 -27.39 -4.73
C LYS A 5 74.13 -25.93 -5.07
N THR A 6 75.38 -25.60 -5.37
CA THR A 6 75.79 -24.25 -5.80
C THR A 6 75.23 -23.93 -7.18
N TYR A 7 75.18 -24.91 -8.08
CA TYR A 7 74.60 -24.76 -9.41
C TYR A 7 73.08 -24.53 -9.36
N LEU A 8 72.35 -25.35 -8.60
CA LEU A 8 70.90 -25.17 -8.40
C LEU A 8 70.58 -23.83 -7.75
N LEU A 9 71.36 -23.38 -6.77
CA LEU A 9 71.18 -22.07 -6.14
C LEU A 9 71.38 -20.93 -7.16
N ILE A 10 72.42 -21.02 -8.00
CA ILE A 10 72.68 -20.01 -9.05
C ILE A 10 71.57 -20.02 -10.10
N CYS A 11 71.08 -21.18 -10.53
CA CYS A 11 69.97 -21.28 -11.47
C CYS A 11 68.66 -20.73 -10.89
N SER A 12 68.36 -21.03 -9.63
CA SER A 12 67.19 -20.49 -8.92
C SER A 12 67.28 -18.97 -8.77
N ILE A 13 68.46 -18.44 -8.42
CA ILE A 13 68.69 -16.99 -8.34
C ILE A 13 68.56 -16.36 -9.73
N LEU A 14 69.12 -16.95 -10.79
CA LEU A 14 68.96 -16.43 -12.16
C LEU A 14 67.49 -16.42 -12.59
N LEU A 15 66.74 -17.49 -12.31
CA LEU A 15 65.31 -17.58 -12.59
C LEU A 15 64.52 -16.50 -11.83
N ILE A 16 64.80 -16.33 -10.53
CA ILE A 16 64.17 -15.29 -9.71
C ILE A 16 64.54 -13.89 -10.20
N THR A 17 65.78 -13.66 -10.64
CA THR A 17 66.25 -12.34 -11.11
C THR A 17 65.67 -12.00 -12.47
N ILE A 18 65.55 -12.98 -13.37
CA ILE A 18 64.90 -12.82 -14.68
C ILE A 18 63.39 -12.56 -14.48
N PHE A 19 62.73 -13.30 -13.59
CA PHE A 19 61.32 -13.06 -13.25
C PHE A 19 61.13 -11.69 -12.59
N SER A 20 62.01 -11.28 -11.68
CA SER A 20 61.90 -10.00 -10.96
C SER A 20 62.16 -8.80 -11.89
N SER A 21 63.10 -8.92 -12.83
CA SER A 21 63.38 -7.90 -13.85
C SER A 21 62.26 -7.79 -14.89
N ALA A 22 61.64 -8.92 -15.28
CA ALA A 22 60.48 -8.93 -16.17
C ALA A 22 59.24 -8.29 -15.52
N VAL A 23 59.08 -8.45 -14.20
CA VAL A 23 57.96 -7.86 -13.44
C VAL A 23 58.13 -6.35 -13.21
N GLN A 24 59.36 -5.82 -13.12
CA GLN A 24 59.61 -4.39 -12.90
C GLN A 24 59.45 -3.49 -14.14
N HIS A 25 59.49 -4.05 -15.36
CA HIS A 25 59.39 -3.28 -16.60
C HIS A 25 58.00 -3.32 -17.26
N VAL A 26 57.03 -3.97 -16.64
CA VAL A 26 55.76 -4.26 -17.28
C VAL A 26 54.60 -3.88 -16.35
N GLY A 27 53.93 -2.79 -16.71
CA GLY A 27 52.71 -2.29 -16.03
C GLY A 27 51.55 -3.31 -16.02
N PRO A 28 50.42 -2.94 -15.38
CA PRO A 28 49.52 -3.91 -14.77
C PRO A 28 48.81 -4.83 -15.78
N VAL A 29 48.94 -6.13 -15.50
CA VAL A 29 48.00 -7.24 -15.76
C VAL A 29 47.81 -7.71 -17.21
N THR A 30 48.07 -6.91 -18.25
CA THR A 30 47.91 -7.38 -19.65
C THR A 30 49.16 -7.95 -20.30
N ALA A 31 50.36 -7.58 -19.83
CA ALA A 31 51.62 -8.01 -20.45
C ALA A 31 52.30 -9.22 -19.77
N GLY A 32 51.74 -9.74 -18.65
CA GLY A 32 52.17 -11.01 -18.05
C GLY A 32 51.92 -12.24 -18.93
N ARG A 33 50.84 -12.23 -19.74
CA ARG A 33 50.51 -13.36 -20.64
C ARG A 33 51.47 -13.49 -21.82
N VAL A 34 52.00 -12.37 -22.33
CA VAL A 34 52.92 -12.37 -23.48
C VAL A 34 54.32 -12.85 -23.05
N SER A 35 54.77 -12.49 -21.85
CA SER A 35 56.07 -12.92 -21.30
C SER A 35 56.13 -14.43 -20.99
N TYR A 36 55.03 -15.04 -20.57
CA TYR A 36 55.02 -16.44 -20.11
C TYR A 36 54.97 -17.45 -21.27
N VAL A 37 54.17 -17.15 -22.31
CA VAL A 37 54.10 -17.95 -23.54
C VAL A 37 55.43 -17.89 -24.30
N GLU A 38 56.11 -16.74 -24.32
CA GLU A 38 57.47 -16.63 -24.87
C GLU A 38 58.50 -17.45 -24.08
N CYS A 39 58.42 -17.46 -22.74
CA CYS A 39 59.27 -18.29 -21.89
C CYS A 39 59.06 -19.79 -22.16
N LEU A 40 57.81 -20.26 -22.26
CA LEU A 40 57.46 -21.63 -22.63
C LEU A 40 57.95 -22.01 -24.05
N THR A 41 57.81 -21.09 -25.01
CA THR A 41 58.24 -21.29 -26.39
C THR A 41 59.77 -21.39 -26.48
N LYS A 42 60.50 -20.55 -25.73
CA LYS A 42 61.96 -20.60 -25.63
C LYS A 42 62.43 -21.86 -24.89
N ALA A 43 61.81 -22.24 -23.78
CA ALA A 43 62.14 -23.47 -23.05
C ALA A 43 62.00 -24.72 -23.95
N ARG A 44 60.94 -24.78 -24.78
CA ARG A 44 60.73 -25.84 -25.79
C ARG A 44 61.77 -25.82 -26.92
N GLN A 45 62.27 -24.65 -27.31
CA GLN A 45 63.36 -24.55 -28.31
C GLN A 45 64.68 -25.09 -27.75
N PHE A 46 64.96 -24.91 -26.46
CA PHE A 46 66.15 -25.44 -25.77
C PHE A 46 66.01 -26.89 -25.28
N SER A 47 64.80 -27.46 -25.25
CA SER A 47 64.53 -28.80 -24.71
C SER A 47 64.91 -29.97 -25.63
N LYS A 48 65.58 -29.73 -26.77
CA LYS A 48 66.13 -30.82 -27.59
C LYS A 48 67.37 -31.41 -26.92
N GLY A 49 67.16 -32.15 -25.81
CA GLY A 49 68.17 -33.02 -25.21
C GLY A 49 68.34 -32.94 -23.70
N ASP A 50 67.76 -31.93 -23.02
CA ASP A 50 68.03 -31.68 -21.60
C ASP A 50 66.75 -31.77 -20.74
N LYS A 51 66.73 -32.76 -19.84
CA LYS A 51 65.59 -33.09 -18.96
C LYS A 51 65.16 -31.92 -18.08
N ALA A 52 66.09 -31.02 -17.72
CA ALA A 52 65.79 -29.86 -16.89
C ALA A 52 64.82 -28.88 -17.59
N TYR A 53 64.97 -28.69 -18.89
CA TYR A 53 64.08 -27.80 -19.67
C TYR A 53 62.71 -28.42 -19.95
N GLN A 54 62.63 -29.76 -20.06
CA GLN A 54 61.34 -30.46 -20.15
C GLN A 54 60.53 -30.31 -18.85
N LEU A 55 61.15 -30.57 -17.70
CA LEU A 55 60.53 -30.38 -16.38
C LEU A 55 60.06 -28.94 -16.15
N ALA A 56 60.83 -27.95 -16.59
CA ALA A 56 60.43 -26.55 -16.52
C ALA A 56 59.23 -26.25 -17.44
N GLY A 57 59.20 -26.81 -18.65
CA GLY A 57 58.06 -26.68 -19.57
C GLY A 57 56.76 -27.28 -19.01
N ASP A 58 56.83 -28.51 -18.48
CA ASP A 58 55.68 -29.22 -17.90
C ASP A 58 55.13 -28.48 -16.66
N PHE A 59 56.02 -27.92 -15.82
CA PHE A 59 55.62 -27.12 -14.67
C PHE A 59 54.89 -25.83 -15.08
N LEU A 60 55.41 -25.11 -16.08
CA LEU A 60 54.79 -23.89 -16.58
C LEU A 60 53.43 -24.18 -17.24
N GLU A 61 53.28 -25.29 -17.97
CA GLU A 61 51.98 -25.70 -18.52
C GLU A 61 50.97 -26.05 -17.42
N ALA A 62 51.38 -26.80 -16.40
CA ALA A 62 50.52 -27.13 -15.26
C ALA A 62 50.04 -25.88 -14.51
N GLU A 63 50.91 -24.88 -14.32
CA GLU A 63 50.55 -23.63 -13.65
C GLU A 63 49.62 -22.78 -14.53
N LEU A 64 49.82 -22.78 -15.85
CA LEU A 64 48.96 -22.06 -16.80
C LEU A 64 47.56 -22.68 -16.88
N ASP A 65 47.46 -24.01 -16.83
CA ASP A 65 46.18 -24.72 -16.76
C ASP A 65 45.48 -24.51 -15.41
N ARG A 66 46.24 -24.41 -14.31
CA ARG A 66 45.70 -24.00 -13.00
C ARG A 66 45.12 -22.60 -13.06
N GLU A 67 45.84 -21.64 -13.63
CA GLU A 67 45.38 -20.25 -13.78
C GLU A 67 44.11 -20.16 -14.65
N ARG A 68 44.07 -20.91 -15.76
CA ARG A 68 42.86 -21.02 -16.60
C ARG A 68 41.67 -21.59 -15.84
N THR A 69 41.90 -22.63 -15.05
CA THR A 69 40.85 -23.26 -14.22
C THR A 69 40.34 -22.29 -13.18
N THR A 70 41.23 -21.59 -12.45
CA THR A 70 40.87 -20.58 -11.47
C THR A 70 40.11 -19.40 -12.09
N THR A 71 40.53 -18.94 -13.28
CA THR A 71 39.84 -17.86 -14.01
C THR A 71 38.43 -18.29 -14.43
N THR A 72 38.28 -19.53 -14.89
CA THR A 72 36.98 -20.08 -15.28
C THR A 72 36.04 -20.17 -14.07
N LEU A 73 36.52 -20.69 -12.93
CA LEU A 73 35.75 -20.75 -11.69
C LEU A 73 35.33 -19.35 -11.21
N LEU A 74 36.23 -18.37 -11.24
CA LEU A 74 35.93 -16.98 -10.88
C LEU A 74 34.84 -16.39 -11.77
N ASN A 75 34.92 -16.58 -13.08
CA ASN A 75 33.91 -16.07 -14.01
C ASN A 75 32.54 -16.72 -13.77
N THR A 76 32.48 -18.02 -13.49
CA THR A 76 31.23 -18.70 -13.13
C THR A 76 30.65 -18.14 -11.84
N LEU A 77 31.48 -17.94 -10.81
CA LEU A 77 31.05 -17.44 -9.50
C LEU A 77 30.56 -15.99 -9.56
N VAL A 78 31.21 -15.15 -10.37
CA VAL A 78 30.75 -13.79 -10.68
C VAL A 78 29.42 -13.82 -11.44
N GLY A 79 29.26 -14.74 -12.39
CA GLY A 79 27.99 -14.95 -13.10
C GLY A 79 26.85 -15.33 -12.17
N GLU A 80 27.07 -16.29 -11.26
CA GLU A 80 26.09 -16.70 -10.25
C GLU A 80 25.74 -15.58 -9.27
N MET A 81 26.73 -14.79 -8.83
CA MET A 81 26.50 -13.61 -8.01
C MET A 81 25.64 -12.57 -8.73
N ASN A 82 25.94 -12.28 -10.00
CA ASN A 82 25.17 -11.32 -10.78
C ASN A 82 23.71 -11.77 -10.98
N ASN A 83 23.49 -13.06 -11.27
CA ASN A 83 22.15 -13.63 -11.36
C ASN A 83 21.39 -13.51 -10.03
N THR A 84 22.07 -13.74 -8.90
CA THR A 84 21.49 -13.62 -7.57
C THR A 84 21.13 -12.16 -7.23
N LEU A 85 21.98 -11.20 -7.61
CA LEU A 85 21.72 -9.77 -7.44
C LEU A 85 20.49 -9.34 -8.26
N GLN A 86 20.41 -9.73 -9.53
CA GLN A 86 19.25 -9.44 -10.38
C GLN A 86 17.94 -10.02 -9.82
N ALA A 87 17.99 -11.24 -9.27
CA ALA A 87 16.82 -11.84 -8.64
C ALA A 87 16.39 -11.08 -7.37
N LYS A 88 17.34 -10.55 -6.60
CA LYS A 88 17.05 -9.71 -5.42
C LYS A 88 16.45 -8.37 -5.81
N ASP A 89 16.96 -7.71 -6.84
CA ASP A 89 16.43 -6.42 -7.32
C ASP A 89 14.98 -6.58 -7.78
N LYS A 90 14.68 -7.65 -8.52
CA LYS A 90 13.32 -7.97 -8.95
C LYS A 90 12.37 -8.18 -7.76
N LEU A 91 12.81 -8.91 -6.73
CA LEU A 91 12.02 -9.12 -5.51
C LEU A 91 11.78 -7.81 -4.75
N LEU A 92 12.76 -6.91 -4.71
CA LEU A 92 12.60 -5.59 -4.08
C LEU A 92 11.54 -4.75 -4.81
N ASP A 93 11.54 -4.75 -6.14
CA ASP A 93 10.52 -4.06 -6.94
C ASP A 93 9.12 -4.64 -6.71
N GLU A 94 8.99 -5.97 -6.64
CA GLU A 94 7.72 -6.65 -6.33
C GLU A 94 7.19 -6.30 -4.92
N ILE A 95 8.09 -6.26 -3.92
CA ILE A 95 7.75 -5.86 -2.55
C ILE A 95 7.31 -4.39 -2.51
N GLN A 96 8.02 -3.52 -3.21
CA GLN A 96 7.73 -2.08 -3.23
C GLN A 96 6.39 -1.79 -3.89
N ASN A 97 6.08 -2.47 -5.01
CA ASN A 97 4.78 -2.39 -5.66
C ASN A 97 3.66 -2.92 -4.76
N SER A 98 3.89 -4.03 -4.06
CA SER A 98 2.91 -4.59 -3.12
C SER A 98 2.65 -3.66 -1.94
N ARG A 99 3.70 -3.03 -1.38
CA ARG A 99 3.58 -2.03 -0.32
C ARG A 99 2.77 -0.82 -0.80
N ASN A 100 3.08 -0.26 -1.96
CA ASN A 100 2.35 0.89 -2.51
C ASN A 100 0.87 0.55 -2.71
N LYS A 101 0.56 -0.66 -3.17
CA LYS A 101 -0.81 -1.15 -3.31
C LYS A 101 -1.52 -1.23 -1.96
N LEU A 102 -0.90 -1.83 -0.94
CA LEU A 102 -1.45 -1.93 0.41
C LEU A 102 -1.64 -0.56 1.06
N GLU A 103 -0.68 0.36 0.89
CA GLU A 103 -0.76 1.72 1.42
C GLU A 103 -1.88 2.51 0.74
N SER A 104 -2.07 2.34 -0.57
CA SER A 104 -3.22 2.87 -1.29
C SER A 104 -4.54 2.27 -0.81
N GLU A 105 -4.62 0.95 -0.60
CA GLU A 105 -5.82 0.29 -0.08
C GLU A 105 -6.14 0.73 1.35
N PHE A 106 -5.12 0.96 2.18
CA PHE A 106 -5.24 1.47 3.54
C PHE A 106 -5.73 2.91 3.58
N LEU A 107 -5.11 3.81 2.81
CA LEU A 107 -5.53 5.22 2.70
C LEU A 107 -6.93 5.33 2.12
N PHE A 108 -7.26 4.50 1.14
CA PHE A 108 -8.61 4.37 0.62
C PHE A 108 -9.56 3.93 1.74
N SER A 109 -9.26 2.84 2.46
CA SER A 109 -10.08 2.37 3.59
C SER A 109 -10.27 3.42 4.69
N LEU A 110 -9.25 4.24 4.98
CA LEU A 110 -9.32 5.37 5.90
C LEU A 110 -10.26 6.47 5.41
N ALA A 111 -10.18 6.84 4.13
CA ALA A 111 -11.08 7.80 3.51
C ALA A 111 -12.54 7.29 3.49
N LEU A 112 -12.73 5.97 3.35
CA LEU A 112 -14.05 5.30 3.36
C LEU A 112 -14.71 5.26 4.76
N GLY A 113 -13.97 5.46 5.85
CA GLY A 113 -14.52 5.52 7.22
C GLY A 113 -15.03 6.91 7.64
N GLN A 114 -14.65 7.97 6.93
CA GLN A 114 -15.02 9.36 7.29
C GLN A 114 -16.52 9.66 7.18
N PRO A 115 -17.28 9.14 6.18
CA PRO A 115 -18.71 9.41 6.06
C PRO A 115 -19.55 8.85 7.22
N VAL A 116 -19.14 7.75 7.87
CA VAL A 116 -19.86 7.19 9.02
C VAL A 116 -19.69 8.06 10.26
N VAL A 117 -18.46 8.55 10.49
CA VAL A 117 -18.19 9.53 11.55
C VAL A 117 -18.92 10.84 11.25
N ALA A 118 -18.96 11.26 9.99
CA ALA A 118 -19.73 12.42 9.54
C ALA A 118 -21.23 12.23 9.74
N ASN A 119 -21.81 11.06 9.41
CA ASN A 119 -23.23 10.72 9.65
C ASN A 119 -23.58 10.91 11.13
N ARG A 120 -22.75 10.32 12.01
CA ARG A 120 -22.92 10.41 13.46
C ARG A 120 -22.83 11.84 13.96
N MET A 121 -21.74 12.54 13.64
CA MET A 121 -21.52 13.92 14.09
C MET A 121 -22.57 14.89 13.54
N THR A 122 -22.99 14.69 12.30
CA THR A 122 -24.03 15.50 11.64
C THR A 122 -25.37 15.31 12.34
N LEU A 123 -25.76 14.06 12.62
CA LEU A 123 -27.01 13.77 13.32
C LEU A 123 -26.94 14.22 14.80
N GLU A 124 -25.84 13.95 15.51
CA GLU A 124 -25.62 14.42 16.88
C GLU A 124 -25.70 15.95 16.99
N GLY A 125 -25.06 16.67 16.05
CA GLY A 125 -25.10 18.13 15.98
C GLY A 125 -26.52 18.65 15.76
N ALA A 126 -27.25 18.05 14.80
CA ALA A 126 -28.61 18.47 14.49
C ALA A 126 -29.61 18.15 15.61
N LEU A 127 -29.49 16.99 16.27
CA LEU A 127 -30.31 16.64 17.44
C LEU A 127 -30.02 17.55 18.64
N ARG A 128 -28.75 17.92 18.84
CA ARG A 128 -28.38 18.90 19.88
C ARG A 128 -28.99 20.27 19.60
N ALA A 129 -28.98 20.73 18.34
CA ALA A 129 -29.61 21.99 17.94
C ALA A 129 -31.14 21.95 18.15
N TYR A 130 -31.80 20.86 17.75
CA TYR A 130 -33.21 20.61 18.05
C TYR A 130 -33.49 20.72 19.54
N ARG A 131 -32.69 20.07 20.38
CA ARG A 131 -32.86 20.13 21.83
C ARG A 131 -32.74 21.56 22.37
N MET A 132 -31.71 22.29 21.95
CA MET A 132 -31.54 23.69 22.35
C MET A 132 -32.75 24.55 21.98
N SER A 133 -33.41 24.26 20.86
CA SER A 133 -34.62 24.98 20.43
C SER A 133 -35.87 24.65 21.26
N LEU A 134 -35.94 23.46 21.86
CA LEU A 134 -37.07 23.03 22.67
C LEU A 134 -37.06 23.61 24.08
N THR A 135 -35.92 24.16 24.53
CA THR A 135 -35.73 24.39 25.96
C THR A 135 -34.98 25.68 26.30
N THR A 136 -35.59 26.53 27.15
CA THR A 136 -34.88 27.36 28.14
C THR A 136 -34.45 26.51 29.37
N LEU A 137 -34.19 25.21 29.20
CA LEU A 137 -33.87 24.30 30.30
C LEU A 137 -32.37 24.40 30.64
N PRO A 138 -32.01 24.26 31.92
CA PRO A 138 -30.63 24.31 32.35
C PRO A 138 -29.80 23.19 31.69
N PRO A 139 -28.52 23.46 31.36
CA PRO A 139 -27.62 22.55 30.64
C PRO A 139 -27.32 21.22 31.38
N GLU A 140 -27.79 21.06 32.62
CA GLU A 140 -27.43 19.95 33.50
C GLU A 140 -28.22 18.65 33.25
N SER A 141 -29.30 18.68 32.48
CA SER A 141 -30.01 17.43 32.10
C SER A 141 -29.32 16.76 30.91
N LEU A 142 -28.13 16.20 31.05
CA LEU A 142 -27.41 15.55 29.93
C LEU A 142 -28.08 14.25 29.46
N LYS A 143 -29.23 14.35 28.75
CA LYS A 143 -29.79 13.23 27.98
C LYS A 143 -28.78 12.79 26.91
N THR A 144 -28.55 11.49 26.84
CA THR A 144 -27.76 10.84 25.79
C THR A 144 -28.34 11.12 24.41
N THR A 145 -27.52 11.02 23.35
CA THR A 145 -28.00 11.20 21.97
C THR A 145 -29.15 10.24 21.64
N THR A 146 -29.10 9.01 22.14
CA THR A 146 -30.14 8.00 21.99
C THR A 146 -31.48 8.46 22.57
N GLU A 147 -31.48 9.10 23.74
CA GLU A 147 -32.70 9.65 24.36
C GLU A 147 -33.22 10.87 23.60
N GLN A 148 -32.32 11.76 23.14
CA GLN A 148 -32.70 12.92 22.31
C GLN A 148 -33.34 12.49 20.99
N TYR A 149 -32.78 11.44 20.38
CA TYR A 149 -33.36 10.84 19.18
C TYR A 149 -34.71 10.19 19.47
N GLY A 150 -34.88 9.50 20.61
CA GLY A 150 -36.16 8.95 21.03
C GLY A 150 -37.27 10.01 21.09
N ASP A 151 -36.99 11.14 21.74
CA ASP A 151 -37.93 12.27 21.82
C ASP A 151 -38.25 12.85 20.43
N PHE A 152 -37.25 13.00 19.56
CA PHE A 152 -37.43 13.48 18.19
C PHE A 152 -38.29 12.51 17.37
N ARG A 153 -37.97 11.22 17.41
CA ARG A 153 -38.66 10.16 16.67
C ARG A 153 -40.14 10.12 17.01
N ASP A 154 -40.45 10.07 18.30
CA ASP A 154 -41.84 9.95 18.76
C ASP A 154 -42.64 11.22 18.40
N LYS A 155 -41.98 12.38 18.35
CA LYS A 155 -42.62 13.65 18.00
C LYS A 155 -42.80 13.88 16.49
N PHE A 156 -41.84 13.48 15.66
CA PHE A 156 -41.77 13.92 14.26
C PHE A 156 -41.74 12.80 13.22
N LEU A 157 -41.39 11.58 13.61
CA LEU A 157 -41.33 10.44 12.70
C LEU A 157 -42.55 9.52 12.86
N LEU A 158 -43.08 9.39 14.07
CA LEU A 158 -44.22 8.53 14.39
C LEU A 158 -45.53 9.30 14.53
N ASP A 159 -46.64 8.64 14.23
CA ASP A 159 -47.98 9.17 14.48
C ASP A 159 -48.28 9.33 15.98
N ALA A 160 -49.42 9.94 16.32
CA ALA A 160 -49.81 10.16 17.71
C ALA A 160 -49.98 8.87 18.54
N SER A 161 -50.21 7.73 17.87
CA SER A 161 -50.27 6.41 18.49
C SER A 161 -48.91 5.70 18.59
N ASN A 162 -47.82 6.35 18.14
CA ASN A 162 -46.48 5.79 17.98
C ASN A 162 -46.41 4.44 17.25
N THR A 163 -47.46 4.12 16.47
CA THR A 163 -47.65 2.80 15.88
C THR A 163 -47.17 2.79 14.44
N TYR A 164 -47.47 3.84 13.68
CA TYR A 164 -47.07 3.96 12.28
C TYR A 164 -46.18 5.19 12.06
N MET A 165 -45.42 5.18 10.96
CA MET A 165 -44.72 6.38 10.49
C MET A 165 -45.72 7.42 9.98
N ARG A 166 -45.39 8.70 10.18
CA ARG A 166 -46.19 9.80 9.65
C ARG A 166 -46.19 9.82 8.12
N ARG A 167 -47.28 10.33 7.54
CA ARG A 167 -47.51 10.34 6.08
C ARG A 167 -46.43 11.10 5.30
N ASP A 168 -45.93 12.19 5.86
CA ASP A 168 -44.83 12.99 5.30
C ASP A 168 -43.50 12.21 5.27
N CYS A 169 -43.21 11.44 6.32
CA CYS A 169 -42.04 10.56 6.37
C CYS A 169 -42.17 9.39 5.38
N ILE A 170 -43.38 8.83 5.23
CA ILE A 170 -43.66 7.81 4.21
C ILE A 170 -43.43 8.39 2.81
N LYS A 171 -43.89 9.62 2.54
CA LYS A 171 -43.68 10.29 1.26
C LYS A 171 -42.19 10.49 0.98
N LEU A 172 -41.42 10.98 1.96
CA LEU A 172 -39.96 11.12 1.83
C LEU A 172 -39.28 9.78 1.51
N ASN A 173 -39.69 8.68 2.16
CA ASN A 173 -39.15 7.36 1.87
C ASN A 173 -39.47 6.91 0.42
N LEU A 174 -40.66 7.23 -0.10
CA LEU A 174 -41.03 6.96 -1.49
C LEU A 174 -40.22 7.81 -2.47
N ASP A 175 -40.03 9.10 -2.16
CA ASP A 175 -39.23 10.02 -2.97
C ASP A 175 -37.76 9.54 -3.05
N LEU A 176 -37.19 9.06 -1.93
CA LEU A 176 -35.86 8.44 -1.88
C LEU A 176 -35.81 7.10 -2.63
N SER A 177 -36.85 6.27 -2.49
CA SER A 177 -36.94 4.97 -3.16
C SER A 177 -36.97 5.13 -4.68
N ALA A 178 -37.63 6.17 -5.19
CA ALA A 178 -37.66 6.50 -6.61
C ALA A 178 -36.26 6.82 -7.19
N LEU A 179 -35.31 7.19 -6.33
CA LEU A 179 -33.92 7.52 -6.69
C LEU A 179 -32.94 6.37 -6.42
N GLY A 180 -33.45 5.17 -6.09
CA GLY A 180 -32.62 3.99 -5.81
C GLY A 180 -32.13 3.88 -4.36
N ILE A 181 -32.64 4.73 -3.46
CA ILE A 181 -32.38 4.65 -2.02
C ILE A 181 -33.56 3.94 -1.36
N VAL A 182 -33.51 2.60 -1.35
CA VAL A 182 -34.66 1.75 -1.01
C VAL A 182 -34.54 1.23 0.41
N ALA A 183 -35.53 1.54 1.24
CA ALA A 183 -35.64 0.96 2.58
C ALA A 183 -37.08 0.58 2.89
N ALA A 184 -37.28 -0.55 3.58
CA ALA A 184 -38.59 -0.90 4.07
C ALA A 184 -38.98 0.04 5.22
N LEU A 185 -40.25 0.43 5.28
CA LEU A 185 -40.75 1.35 6.32
C LEU A 185 -40.54 0.86 7.76
N PRO A 186 -40.68 -0.46 8.09
CA PRO A 186 -40.39 -0.98 9.42
C PRO A 186 -38.91 -0.83 9.81
N ASP A 187 -38.03 -0.96 8.83
CA ASP A 187 -36.59 -0.86 8.99
C ASP A 187 -36.25 0.60 9.33
N VAL A 188 -36.63 1.57 8.49
CA VAL A 188 -36.49 3.02 8.76
C VAL A 188 -36.98 3.45 10.15
N LYS A 189 -38.11 2.88 10.61
CA LYS A 189 -38.72 3.16 11.92
C LYS A 189 -37.83 2.72 13.08
N ASN A 190 -37.18 1.56 12.98
CA ASN A 190 -36.39 0.95 14.04
C ASN A 190 -34.89 1.26 13.91
N GLU A 191 -34.40 1.43 12.67
CA GLU A 191 -32.99 1.58 12.31
C GLU A 191 -32.31 2.65 13.13
N LEU A 192 -32.91 3.84 13.27
CA LEU A 192 -32.23 4.97 13.89
C LEU A 192 -32.01 4.83 15.40
N LYS A 193 -32.83 4.01 16.08
CA LYS A 193 -32.60 3.69 17.50
C LYS A 193 -31.43 2.73 17.64
N ASP A 194 -31.34 1.77 16.74
CA ASP A 194 -30.20 0.86 16.62
C ASP A 194 -29.00 1.53 15.94
N LEU A 195 -29.17 2.62 15.19
CA LEU A 195 -28.14 3.33 14.45
C LEU A 195 -27.11 3.92 15.40
N PHE A 196 -27.49 4.44 16.57
CA PHE A 196 -26.50 4.86 17.58
C PHE A 196 -25.68 3.71 18.16
N ARG A 197 -26.18 2.47 18.04
CA ARG A 197 -25.51 1.23 18.44
C ARG A 197 -24.76 0.56 17.26
N THR A 198 -25.20 0.77 16.02
CA THR A 198 -24.70 0.16 14.78
C THR A 198 -23.73 1.08 14.02
N LEU A 199 -23.76 2.41 14.23
CA LEU A 199 -22.72 3.36 13.81
C LEU A 199 -21.36 3.04 14.47
N SER A 200 -21.36 2.27 15.55
CA SER A 200 -20.16 1.65 16.15
C SER A 200 -19.77 0.30 15.54
N GLY A 201 -20.61 -0.30 14.69
CA GLY A 201 -20.53 -1.71 14.32
C GLY A 201 -20.30 -2.01 12.84
N HIS A 202 -20.79 -1.23 11.89
CA HIS A 202 -20.72 -1.59 10.46
C HIS A 202 -20.08 -0.50 9.61
N VAL A 203 -18.90 -0.83 9.06
CA VAL A 203 -18.17 -0.03 8.07
C VAL A 203 -17.90 -0.93 6.88
N HIS A 204 -18.72 -0.81 5.86
CA HIS A 204 -18.31 -1.08 4.49
C HIS A 204 -19.08 -0.10 3.62
N TYR A 205 -18.41 0.77 2.88
CA TYR A 205 -18.64 0.95 1.44
C TYR A 205 -17.46 1.70 0.82
N ARG A 206 -17.20 1.36 -0.44
CA ARG A 206 -16.20 1.91 -1.36
C ARG A 206 -16.88 2.89 -2.30
N ASN A 207 -16.37 4.12 -2.44
CA ASN A 207 -16.10 4.74 -3.76
C ASN A 207 -15.40 6.11 -3.63
N PRO A 208 -14.79 6.64 -4.71
CA PRO A 208 -13.86 7.76 -4.67
C PRO A 208 -14.59 9.08 -4.44
N LEU A 209 -13.86 10.01 -3.83
CA LEU A 209 -14.21 11.41 -3.60
C LEU A 209 -15.12 12.00 -4.69
N PRO A 210 -16.31 12.53 -4.36
CA PRO A 210 -17.11 13.30 -5.29
C PRO A 210 -16.47 14.66 -5.57
N THR A 211 -16.61 15.14 -6.81
CA THR A 211 -16.17 16.46 -7.31
C THR A 211 -16.93 17.65 -6.71
N ILE A 212 -17.95 17.40 -5.89
CA ILE A 212 -18.85 18.42 -5.35
C ILE A 212 -18.49 18.69 -3.88
N PRO A 213 -18.28 19.94 -3.45
CA PRO A 213 -18.10 20.24 -2.02
C PRO A 213 -19.43 20.10 -1.28
N GLY A 214 -19.46 19.36 -0.16
CA GLY A 214 -20.67 19.15 0.63
C GLY A 214 -20.51 18.12 1.75
N ILE A 215 -21.52 18.01 2.62
CA ILE A 215 -21.59 16.94 3.63
C ILE A 215 -22.30 15.75 2.98
N TYR A 216 -21.65 14.58 3.02
CA TYR A 216 -22.17 13.37 2.43
C TYR A 216 -22.74 12.45 3.51
N ILE A 217 -23.93 11.92 3.23
CA ILE A 217 -24.55 10.86 4.03
C ILE A 217 -24.74 9.61 3.17
N GLY A 218 -24.36 8.46 3.70
CA GLY A 218 -24.37 7.19 2.98
C GLY A 218 -24.09 6.01 3.91
N GLY A 219 -24.04 4.81 3.34
CA GLY A 219 -23.92 3.56 4.10
C GLY A 219 -24.81 2.47 3.52
N ASP A 220 -25.06 1.43 4.30
CA ASP A 220 -26.02 0.41 3.95
C ASP A 220 -27.45 0.98 3.85
N GLN A 221 -28.26 0.33 3.03
CA GLN A 221 -29.71 0.47 3.08
C GLN A 221 -30.18 -0.60 4.05
N PRO A 222 -30.72 -0.22 5.23
CA PRO A 222 -31.73 0.85 5.39
C PRO A 222 -31.24 2.13 6.09
N THR A 223 -30.03 2.12 6.68
CA THR A 223 -29.42 3.22 7.44
C THR A 223 -29.46 4.56 6.72
N THR A 224 -29.05 4.58 5.45
CA THR A 224 -28.96 5.81 4.66
C THR A 224 -30.31 6.49 4.51
N SER A 225 -31.36 5.71 4.21
CA SER A 225 -32.74 6.21 4.08
C SER A 225 -33.23 6.79 5.40
N ALA A 226 -32.96 6.10 6.51
CA ALA A 226 -33.39 6.54 7.83
C ALA A 226 -32.70 7.86 8.23
N LEU A 227 -31.39 7.98 8.01
CA LEU A 227 -30.63 9.21 8.26
C LEU A 227 -31.12 10.36 7.37
N ALA A 228 -31.36 10.10 6.09
CA ALA A 228 -31.89 11.09 5.14
C ALA A 228 -33.26 11.63 5.59
N ILE A 229 -34.18 10.75 5.99
CA ILE A 229 -35.50 11.14 6.50
C ILE A 229 -35.38 11.96 7.78
N CYS A 230 -34.53 11.53 8.72
CA CYS A 230 -34.30 12.23 9.98
C CYS A 230 -33.77 13.66 9.73
N MET A 231 -32.73 13.78 8.91
CA MET A 231 -32.14 15.09 8.57
C MET A 231 -33.10 15.98 7.79
N ALA A 232 -33.87 15.42 6.84
CA ALA A 232 -34.89 16.19 6.13
C ALA A 232 -35.96 16.73 7.09
N ARG A 233 -36.40 15.94 8.07
CA ARG A 233 -37.34 16.42 9.09
C ARG A 233 -36.72 17.48 10.00
N LEU A 234 -35.47 17.31 10.44
CA LEU A 234 -34.75 18.33 11.22
C LEU A 234 -34.59 19.65 10.45
N GLN A 235 -34.31 19.60 9.14
CA GLN A 235 -34.24 20.79 8.29
C GLN A 235 -35.63 21.45 8.10
N GLY A 236 -36.67 20.64 7.86
CA GLY A 236 -38.03 21.12 7.66
C GLY A 236 -38.63 21.80 8.91
N GLU A 237 -38.16 21.43 10.09
CA GLU A 237 -38.49 22.06 11.37
C GLU A 237 -37.51 23.18 11.77
N HIS A 238 -36.62 23.59 10.85
CA HIS A 238 -35.64 24.66 11.04
C HIS A 238 -34.64 24.42 12.18
N HIS A 239 -34.35 23.16 12.49
CA HIS A 239 -33.36 22.78 13.52
C HIS A 239 -31.96 22.57 12.96
N CYS A 240 -31.80 22.45 11.65
CA CYS A 240 -30.51 22.48 10.97
C CYS A 240 -30.64 23.07 9.56
N ASP A 241 -29.62 23.81 9.12
CA ASP A 241 -29.51 24.34 7.76
C ASP A 241 -28.21 23.84 7.15
N LEU A 242 -28.23 22.57 6.74
CA LEU A 242 -27.08 21.87 6.17
C LEU A 242 -27.43 21.40 4.76
N GLU A 243 -26.49 21.55 3.85
CA GLU A 243 -26.58 20.93 2.53
C GLU A 243 -26.00 19.52 2.59
N LEU A 244 -26.88 18.51 2.47
CA LEU A 244 -26.48 17.10 2.54
C LEU A 244 -26.66 16.43 1.18
N TYR A 245 -25.69 15.61 0.80
CA TYR A 245 -25.73 14.77 -0.39
C TYR A 245 -25.94 13.32 0.03
N VAL A 246 -26.98 12.67 -0.50
CA VAL A 246 -27.31 11.28 -0.18
C VAL A 246 -26.71 10.37 -1.23
N LEU A 247 -25.88 9.44 -0.77
CA LEU A 247 -25.24 8.43 -1.59
C LEU A 247 -26.12 7.17 -1.68
N ASP A 248 -26.10 6.46 -2.79
CA ASP A 248 -26.66 5.11 -2.87
C ASP A 248 -25.71 4.06 -2.27
N ALA A 249 -26.11 2.79 -2.36
CA ALA A 249 -25.29 1.66 -1.91
C ALA A 249 -23.97 1.48 -2.71
N HIS A 250 -23.83 2.15 -3.85
CA HIS A 250 -22.63 2.16 -4.70
C HIS A 250 -21.73 3.38 -4.44
N GLY A 251 -22.11 4.26 -3.51
CA GLY A 251 -21.39 5.49 -3.19
C GLY A 251 -21.63 6.62 -4.19
N ASP A 252 -22.59 6.48 -5.10
CA ASP A 252 -22.92 7.50 -6.08
C ASP A 252 -23.93 8.49 -5.48
N PRO A 253 -23.69 9.80 -5.57
CA PRO A 253 -24.64 10.80 -5.07
C PRO A 253 -25.90 10.76 -5.94
N LYS A 254 -27.08 10.58 -5.32
CA LYS A 254 -28.37 10.51 -6.03
C LYS A 254 -29.22 11.74 -5.84
N CYS A 255 -29.15 12.34 -4.66
CA CYS A 255 -29.95 13.49 -4.33
C CYS A 255 -29.26 14.39 -3.31
N LYS A 256 -29.80 15.60 -3.20
CA LYS A 256 -29.44 16.61 -2.24
C LYS A 256 -30.62 16.90 -1.32
N LEU A 257 -30.38 16.99 -0.01
CA LEU A 257 -31.36 17.36 1.00
C LEU A 257 -31.12 18.80 1.46
N VAL A 258 -32.06 19.68 1.14
CA VAL A 258 -32.04 21.08 1.59
C VAL A 258 -33.46 21.55 1.93
N GLY A 259 -33.60 22.23 3.07
CA GLY A 259 -34.86 22.76 3.55
C GLY A 259 -35.92 21.68 3.81
N GLY A 260 -35.49 20.47 4.14
CA GLY A 260 -36.36 19.32 4.40
C GLY A 260 -36.99 18.69 3.16
N LYS A 261 -36.43 18.97 1.97
CA LYS A 261 -36.89 18.42 0.69
C LYS A 261 -35.77 17.68 -0.02
N VAL A 262 -36.16 16.67 -0.80
CA VAL A 262 -35.28 15.92 -1.70
C VAL A 262 -35.21 16.66 -3.03
N HIS A 263 -33.99 16.95 -3.48
CA HIS A 263 -33.69 17.56 -4.77
C HIS A 263 -32.85 16.58 -5.60
N THR A 264 -33.22 16.35 -6.85
CA THR A 264 -32.41 15.58 -7.79
C THR A 264 -31.15 16.36 -8.17
N LEU A 265 -30.03 15.64 -8.33
CA LEU A 265 -28.74 16.22 -8.74
C LEU A 265 -28.66 16.46 -10.25
#